data_AF-A0A356FEW6-F1
#
_entry.id   AF-A0A356FEW6-F1
#
_cell.length_a   1.000
_cell.length_b   1.000
_cell.length_c   1.000
_cell.angle_alpha   90.00
_cell.angle_beta   90.00
_cell.angle_gamma   90.00
#
_symmetry.space_group_name_H-M   'P 1'
#
loop_
_entity.id
_entity.type
_entity.pdbx_description
1 polymer ?
#
loop_
_entity_poly.entity_id
_entity_poly.type
_entity_poly.pdbx_seq_one_letter_code
_entity_poly.pdbx_strand_id
1 'polypeptide(L)'
;MLILWVVIILLALAVTISGGMWIPSIVGGLLLFAFFAWILISTLSPAVPCRICPGCGEEGLVKIRRGVPGVRCEKCEFVDENLHVAYLDEW
;
A
#
# COMPACT_ATOMS: atom_id res chain seq x y z
N MET A 1 -19.44 -8.76 -25.11
CA MET A 1 -19.23 -7.58 -24.26
C MET A 1 -20.52 -6.77 -24.06
N LEU A 2 -21.25 -6.41 -25.12
CA LEU A 2 -22.49 -5.61 -25.03
C LEU A 2 -23.62 -6.31 -24.24
N ILE A 3 -23.80 -7.63 -24.42
CA ILE A 3 -24.79 -8.43 -23.69
C ILE A 3 -24.49 -8.46 -22.18
N LEU A 4 -23.21 -8.58 -21.80
CA LEU A 4 -22.79 -8.57 -20.40
C LEU A 4 -23.18 -7.25 -19.71
N TRP A 5 -22.94 -6.12 -20.40
CA TRP A 5 -23.31 -4.81 -19.89
C TRP A 5 -24.82 -4.63 -19.73
N VAL A 6 -25.61 -5.10 -20.70
CA VAL A 6 -27.08 -5.06 -20.61
C VAL A 6 -27.58 -5.87 -19.41
N VAL A 7 -27.02 -7.06 -19.17
CA VAL A 7 -27.38 -7.91 -18.03
C VAL A 7 -27.04 -7.23 -16.70
N ILE A 8 -25.85 -6.62 -16.58
CA ILE A 8 -25.42 -5.91 -15.37
C ILE A 8 -26.34 -4.71 -15.08
N ILE A 9 -26.71 -3.94 -16.10
CA ILE A 9 -27.60 -2.78 -15.96
C ILE A 9 -29.00 -3.22 -15.50
N LEU A 10 -29.55 -4.28 -16.10
CA LEU A 10 -30.87 -4.81 -15.70
C LEU A 10 -30.86 -5.36 -14.26
N LEU A 11 -29.80 -6.03 -13.84
CA LEU A 11 -29.63 -6.49 -12.46
C LEU A 11 -29.52 -5.33 -11.48
N ALA A 12 -28.73 -4.30 -11.79
CA ALA A 12 -28.61 -3.11 -10.95
C ALA A 12 -29.94 -2.37 -10.82
N LEU A 13 -30.70 -2.26 -11.92
CA LEU A 13 -32.04 -1.66 -11.91
C LEU A 13 -33.01 -2.49 -11.06
N ALA A 14 -33.01 -3.82 -11.22
CA ALA A 14 -33.83 -4.72 -10.41
C ALA A 14 -33.51 -4.60 -8.91
N VAL A 15 -32.23 -4.53 -8.54
CA VAL A 15 -31.78 -4.31 -7.16
C VAL A 15 -32.18 -2.92 -6.65
N THR A 16 -32.19 -1.90 -7.50
CA THR A 16 -32.61 -0.53 -7.11
C THR A 16 -34.12 -0.45 -6.90
N ILE A 17 -34.91 -1.16 -7.70
CA ILE A 17 -36.38 -1.17 -7.61
C ILE A 17 -36.86 -2.07 -6.46
N SER A 18 -36.24 -3.24 -6.28
CA SER A 18 -36.57 -4.18 -5.20
C SER A 18 -35.90 -3.86 -3.87
N GLY A 19 -34.82 -3.08 -3.93
CA GLY A 19 -34.05 -2.63 -2.77
C GLY A 19 -34.79 -1.56 -2.02
N GLY A 20 -35.18 -1.87 -0.79
CA GLY A 20 -35.70 -0.87 0.14
C GLY A 20 -34.62 0.16 0.51
N MET A 21 -35.02 1.21 1.22
CA MET A 21 -34.13 2.29 1.73
C MET A 21 -32.94 1.82 2.59
N TRP A 22 -32.85 0.52 2.89
CA TRP A 22 -31.77 -0.11 3.63
C TRP A 22 -30.51 -0.37 2.80
N ILE A 23 -30.60 -0.52 1.46
CA ILE A 23 -29.41 -0.78 0.61
C ILE A 23 -28.37 0.35 0.73
N PRO A 24 -28.74 1.65 0.61
CA PRO A 24 -27.79 2.73 0.79
C PRO A 24 -27.08 2.68 2.15
N SER A 25 -27.80 2.33 3.23
CA SER A 25 -27.24 2.22 4.58
C SER A 25 -26.24 1.08 4.71
N ILE A 26 -26.54 -0.10 4.13
CA ILE A 26 -25.62 -1.25 4.16
C ILE A 26 -24.37 -0.95 3.34
N VAL A 27 -24.52 -0.44 2.12
CA VAL A 27 -23.40 -0.10 1.25
C VAL A 27 -22.53 0.99 1.88
N GLY A 28 -23.14 2.06 2.39
CA GLY A 28 -22.44 3.14 3.07
C GLY A 28 -21.69 2.66 4.32
N GLY A 29 -22.34 1.84 5.15
CA GLY A 29 -21.70 1.24 6.33
C GLY A 29 -20.50 0.36 5.98
N LEU A 30 -20.62 -0.47 4.93
CA LEU A 30 -19.53 -1.32 4.47
C LEU A 30 -18.35 -0.51 3.91
N LEU A 31 -18.62 0.55 3.17
CA LEU A 31 -17.58 1.46 2.66
C LEU A 31 -16.85 2.17 3.79
N LEU A 32 -17.58 2.69 4.78
CA LEU A 32 -16.98 3.32 5.97
C LEU A 32 -16.12 2.33 6.75
N PHE A 33 -16.62 1.11 6.98
CA PHE A 33 -15.87 0.07 7.66
C PHE A 33 -14.58 -0.28 6.90
N ALA A 34 -14.65 -0.48 5.58
CA ALA A 34 -13.48 -0.78 4.76
C ALA A 34 -12.45 0.36 4.79
N PHE A 35 -12.90 1.61 4.76
CA PHE A 35 -12.03 2.78 4.87
C PHE A 35 -11.30 2.85 6.21
N PHE A 36 -12.00 2.66 7.33
CA PHE A 36 -11.38 2.66 8.65
C PHE A 36 -10.46 1.45 8.85
N ALA A 37 -10.84 0.27 8.36
CA ALA A 37 -10.00 -0.92 8.40
C ALA A 37 -8.70 -0.70 7.62
N TRP A 38 -8.76 -0.09 6.44
CA TRP A 38 -7.59 0.27 5.65
C TRP A 38 -6.64 1.18 6.44
N ILE A 39 -7.14 2.29 7.00
CA ILE A 39 -6.34 3.22 7.81
C ILE A 39 -5.69 2.50 8.99
N LEU A 40 -6.45 1.67 9.71
CA LEU A 40 -5.97 0.95 10.87
C LEU A 40 -4.83 0.00 10.50
N ILE A 41 -5.00 -0.79 9.43
CA ILE A 41 -3.97 -1.72 8.95
C ILE A 41 -2.72 -0.95 8.51
N SER A 42 -2.87 0.13 7.75
CA SER A 42 -1.73 0.96 7.31
C SER A 42 -0.97 1.59 8.48
N THR A 43 -1.68 1.93 9.56
CA THR A 43 -1.06 2.53 10.76
C THR A 43 -0.33 1.49 11.61
N LEU A 44 -0.89 0.28 11.72
CA LEU A 44 -0.29 -0.82 12.50
C LEU A 44 0.85 -1.53 11.76
N SER A 45 0.92 -1.40 10.44
CA SER A 45 1.96 -1.97 9.60
C SER A 45 2.74 -0.86 8.87
N PRO A 46 3.54 -0.05 9.60
CA PRO A 46 4.34 1.00 8.98
C PRO A 46 5.31 0.38 7.96
N ALA A 47 5.63 1.15 6.92
CA ALA A 47 6.62 0.73 5.93
C ALA A 47 8.00 0.60 6.60
N VAL A 48 8.61 -0.58 6.51
CA VAL A 48 9.94 -0.86 7.04
C VAL A 48 10.95 -0.76 5.89
N PRO A 49 12.09 -0.06 6.07
CA PRO A 49 13.10 0.03 5.03
C PRO A 49 13.73 -1.33 4.74
N CYS A 50 13.95 -1.62 3.46
CA CYS A 50 14.73 -2.79 3.06
C CYS A 50 16.21 -2.53 3.34
N ARG A 51 16.79 -3.23 4.32
CA ARG A 51 18.20 -3.09 4.72
C ARG A 51 19.15 -4.09 4.05
N ILE A 52 18.66 -4.85 3.07
CA ILE A 52 19.41 -5.91 2.40
C ILE A 52 20.41 -5.31 1.41
N CYS A 53 21.70 -5.50 1.67
CA CYS A 53 22.77 -4.99 0.81
C CYS A 53 22.78 -5.72 -0.54
N PRO A 54 22.83 -5.01 -1.69
CA PRO A 54 22.95 -5.64 -3.01
C PRO A 54 24.32 -6.30 -3.24
N GLY A 55 25.35 -5.92 -2.48
CA GLY A 55 26.70 -6.46 -2.59
C GLY A 55 26.86 -7.81 -1.87
N CYS A 56 26.55 -7.88 -0.58
CA CYS A 56 26.74 -9.09 0.24
C CYS A 56 25.45 -9.86 0.55
N GLY A 57 24.27 -9.30 0.27
CA GLY A 57 22.98 -9.93 0.57
C GLY A 57 22.57 -9.91 2.04
N GLU A 58 23.39 -9.34 2.93
CA GLU A 58 23.07 -9.26 4.35
C GLU A 58 22.33 -7.97 4.73
N GLU A 59 21.56 -8.03 5.82
CA GLU A 59 20.99 -6.84 6.44
C GLU A 59 22.09 -5.99 7.08
N GLY A 60 22.32 -4.81 6.53
CA GLY A 60 23.35 -3.88 7.01
C GLY A 60 23.47 -2.58 6.20
N LEU A 61 22.52 -2.28 5.31
CA LEU A 61 22.47 -0.99 4.63
C LEU A 61 22.11 0.13 5.60
N VAL A 62 22.90 1.19 5.58
CA VAL A 62 22.67 2.43 6.31
C VAL A 62 22.87 3.63 5.39
N LYS A 63 22.21 4.74 5.69
CA LYS A 63 22.34 5.98 4.93
C LYS A 63 23.69 6.64 5.17
N ILE A 64 24.26 7.21 4.11
CA ILE A 64 25.47 8.05 4.21
C ILE A 64 25.09 9.42 4.78
N ARG A 65 24.02 10.04 4.25
CA ARG A 65 23.51 11.35 4.67
C ARG A 65 21.98 11.38 4.63
N ARG A 66 21.35 11.95 5.66
CA ARG A 66 19.89 12.13 5.72
C ARG A 66 19.41 13.09 4.64
N GLY A 67 18.27 12.79 4.02
CA GLY A 67 17.63 13.64 3.01
C GLY A 67 18.30 13.64 1.63
N VAL A 68 19.41 12.91 1.44
CA VAL A 68 20.13 12.79 0.17
C VAL A 68 20.18 11.30 -0.24
N PRO A 69 20.11 10.95 -1.53
CA PRO A 69 20.44 9.60 -1.98
C PRO A 69 21.83 9.18 -1.50
N GLY A 70 22.02 7.88 -1.30
CA GLY A 70 23.32 7.34 -0.90
C GLY A 70 23.26 6.44 0.31
N VAL A 71 23.78 5.24 0.15
CA VAL A 71 23.82 4.19 1.16
C VAL A 71 25.21 3.54 1.21
N ARG A 72 25.56 3.07 2.40
CA ARG A 72 26.73 2.22 2.63
C ARG A 72 26.28 0.97 3.37
N CYS A 73 27.01 -0.12 3.21
CA CYS A 73 26.83 -1.29 4.07
C CYS A 73 27.78 -1.20 5.27
N GLU A 74 27.35 -1.69 6.42
CA GLU A 74 28.21 -1.82 7.61
C GLU A 74 28.98 -3.15 7.63
N LYS A 75 28.51 -4.13 6.86
CA LYS A 75 29.07 -5.49 6.82
C LYS A 75 30.03 -5.72 5.67
N CYS A 76 29.80 -5.05 4.55
CA CYS A 76 30.73 -5.01 3.44
C CYS A 76 31.08 -3.56 3.11
N GLU A 77 32.20 -3.34 2.45
CA GLU A 77 32.66 -2.01 2.03
C GLU A 77 31.83 -1.45 0.85
N PHE A 78 30.61 -1.94 0.64
CA PHE A 78 29.70 -1.46 -0.40
C PHE A 78 29.26 -0.02 -0.09
N VAL A 79 29.43 0.86 -1.07
CA VAL A 79 28.99 2.25 -1.03
C VAL A 79 28.40 2.59 -2.39
N ASP A 80 27.19 3.14 -2.39
CA ASP A 80 26.54 3.68 -3.58
C ASP A 80 25.93 5.03 -3.23
N GLU A 81 26.39 6.10 -3.87
CA GLU A 81 25.95 7.48 -3.61
C GLU A 81 24.60 7.82 -4.26
N ASN A 82 24.13 7.00 -5.21
CA ASN A 82 22.91 7.26 -5.98
C ASN A 82 21.75 6.35 -5.58
N LEU A 83 22.03 5.23 -4.91
CA LEU A 83 21.00 4.31 -4.47
C LEU A 83 20.08 4.96 -3.42
N HIS A 84 18.79 4.98 -3.75
CA HIS A 84 17.73 5.45 -2.86
C HIS A 84 17.00 4.26 -2.25
N VAL A 85 16.95 4.23 -0.92
CA VAL A 85 16.18 3.24 -0.15
C VAL A 85 15.15 4.02 0.65
N ALA A 86 13.87 3.76 0.36
CA ALA A 86 12.76 4.42 1.03
C ALA A 86 12.76 4.09 2.53
N TYR A 87 12.41 5.08 3.35
CA TYR A 87 12.29 4.99 4.82
C TYR A 87 13.58 4.65 5.57
N LEU A 88 14.74 4.55 4.91
CA LEU A 88 15.99 4.18 5.59
C LEU A 88 16.47 5.28 6.56
N ASP A 89 16.05 6.52 6.35
CA ASP A 89 16.44 7.73 7.10
C ASP A 89 15.76 7.82 8.48
N GLU A 90 14.66 7.10 8.66
CA GLU A 90 13.73 7.19 9.81
C GLU A 90 14.07 6.19 10.93
N TRP A 91 15.05 5.32 10.71
CA TRP A 91 15.45 4.23 11.60
C TRP A 91 16.95 4.26 11.93
#